data_AF-A0A6A5KAE1-F1
#
_entry.id   AF-A0A6A5KAE1-F1
#
_cell.length_a   1.000
_cell.length_b   1.000
_cell.length_c   1.000
_cell.angle_alpha   90.00
_cell.angle_beta   90.00
_cell.angle_gamma   90.00
#
_symmetry.space_group_name_H-M   'P 1'
#
loop_
_entity.id
_entity.type
_entity.pdbx_description
1 polymer ?
#
loop_
_entity_poly.entity_id
_entity_poly.type
_entity_poly.pdbx_seq_one_letter_code
_entity_poly.pdbx_strand_id
1 'polypeptide(L)'
;MSRSGLDSVGFLGFVPLFGHIVLAAIIRFFTFPFRTVRSTTLSNDVYNAAIRCAIHRITIAQSRYLYSGASESYLAHCKKANIAPQTVEVEGECGKIDAYWIGNPDAETVILYLHGGGYTIGPSTVYFDYMSRLLADLNDRKSRRSVGVLFVAYTLAPEGTHPTQLREAVIVLSYLVTKTGRSPSEILISGDSAGGNLAIALLSHILHPHPGVVALKLQRALAVALL
;
A
#
# COMPACT_ATOMS: atom_id res chain seq x y z
N MET A 1 -0.95 -14.71 14.75
CA MET A 1 -1.98 -15.55 14.11
C MET A 1 -1.31 -16.46 13.08
N SER A 2 -1.75 -17.72 12.96
CA SER A 2 -0.95 -18.84 12.44
C SER A 2 -0.57 -18.73 10.96
N ARG A 3 0.69 -19.07 10.66
CA ARG A 3 1.32 -19.20 9.32
C ARG A 3 0.68 -20.27 8.41
N SER A 4 -0.39 -20.94 8.82
CA SER A 4 -0.82 -22.25 8.31
C SER A 4 -1.44 -22.27 6.90
N GLY A 5 -1.61 -21.13 6.23
CA GLY A 5 -2.11 -21.05 4.84
C GLY A 5 -1.07 -20.60 3.80
N LEU A 6 -0.03 -19.88 4.23
CA LEU A 6 1.00 -19.31 3.36
C LEU A 6 2.10 -20.32 3.01
N ASP A 7 2.23 -21.39 3.80
CA ASP A 7 3.24 -22.44 3.63
C ASP A 7 2.99 -23.36 2.42
N SER A 8 1.89 -23.17 1.67
CA SER A 8 1.50 -24.06 0.57
C SER A 8 2.01 -23.64 -0.82
N VAL A 9 2.47 -22.40 -1.01
CA VAL A 9 2.98 -21.92 -2.30
C VAL A 9 4.51 -21.94 -2.29
N GLY A 10 5.08 -23.11 -2.58
CA GLY A 10 6.49 -23.21 -2.97
C GLY A 10 6.72 -22.76 -4.41
N PHE A 11 7.98 -22.78 -4.87
CA PHE A 11 8.34 -22.50 -6.28
C PHE A 11 7.50 -23.30 -7.28
N LEU A 12 7.15 -24.55 -6.95
CA LEU A 12 6.30 -25.41 -7.77
C LEU A 12 4.89 -24.85 -7.99
N GLY A 13 4.38 -24.03 -7.06
CA GLY A 13 3.10 -23.32 -7.20
C GLY A 13 3.08 -22.33 -8.36
N PHE A 14 4.24 -21.93 -8.91
CA PHE A 14 4.33 -21.03 -10.07
C PHE A 14 4.41 -21.77 -11.41
N VAL A 15 4.68 -23.08 -11.43
CA VAL A 15 4.83 -23.86 -12.67
C VAL A 15 3.60 -23.74 -13.58
N PRO A 16 2.35 -23.88 -13.08
CA PRO A 16 1.17 -23.68 -13.93
C PRO A 16 1.09 -22.24 -14.45
N LEU A 17 1.38 -21.25 -13.61
CA LEU A 17 1.33 -19.84 -14.00
C LEU A 17 2.31 -19.55 -15.16
N PHE A 18 3.56 -20.00 -15.04
CA PHE A 18 4.56 -19.85 -16.10
C PHE A 18 4.16 -20.58 -17.39
N GLY A 19 3.64 -21.80 -17.28
CA GLY A 19 3.12 -22.55 -18.43
C GLY A 19 2.03 -21.78 -19.19
N HIS A 20 1.08 -21.17 -18.47
CA HIS A 20 0.03 -20.36 -19.09
C HIS A 20 0.57 -19.07 -19.73
N ILE A 21 1.53 -18.40 -19.09
CA ILE A 21 2.16 -17.18 -19.63
C ILE A 21 2.89 -17.49 -20.95
N VAL A 22 3.69 -18.56 -20.97
CA VAL A 22 4.42 -19.00 -22.16
C VAL A 22 3.43 -19.41 -23.26
N LEU A 23 2.40 -20.19 -22.93
CA LEU A 23 1.37 -20.59 -23.89
C LEU A 23 0.65 -19.38 -24.47
N ALA A 24 0.28 -18.40 -23.66
CA ALA A 24 -0.37 -17.17 -24.11
C ALA A 24 0.54 -16.37 -25.07
N ALA A 25 1.84 -16.30 -24.79
CA ALA A 25 2.83 -15.67 -25.67
C ALA A 25 2.96 -16.42 -27.01
N ILE A 26 3.06 -17.75 -26.99
CA ILE A 26 3.16 -18.60 -28.19
C ILE A 26 1.90 -18.48 -29.06
N ILE A 27 0.71 -18.64 -28.46
CA ILE A 27 -0.56 -18.48 -29.18
C ILE A 27 -0.63 -17.09 -29.79
N ARG A 28 -0.21 -16.06 -29.04
CA ARG A 28 -0.23 -14.68 -29.53
C ARG A 28 0.73 -14.47 -30.70
N PHE A 29 1.90 -15.08 -30.66
CA PHE A 29 2.88 -15.01 -31.75
C PHE A 29 2.30 -15.55 -33.06
N PHE A 30 1.72 -16.74 -33.03
CA PHE A 30 1.15 -17.38 -34.22
C PHE A 30 -0.16 -16.74 -34.70
N THR A 31 -0.97 -16.20 -33.80
CA THR A 31 -2.25 -15.58 -34.16
C THR A 31 -2.10 -14.14 -34.64
N PHE A 32 -0.99 -13.45 -34.32
CA PHE A 32 -0.76 -12.03 -34.66
C PHE A 32 -1.16 -11.63 -36.10
N PRO A 33 -0.72 -12.32 -37.19
CA PRO A 33 -1.06 -11.92 -38.55
C PRO A 33 -2.57 -11.96 -38.86
N PHE A 34 -3.34 -12.76 -38.12
CA PHE A 34 -4.77 -13.00 -38.36
C PHE A 34 -5.70 -12.16 -37.46
N ARG A 35 -5.16 -11.34 -36.55
CA ARG A 35 -5.95 -10.54 -35.62
C ARG A 35 -6.28 -9.16 -36.18
N THR A 36 -7.55 -8.77 -36.03
CA THR A 36 -8.07 -7.44 -36.37
C THR A 36 -7.77 -6.40 -35.28
N VAL A 37 -7.84 -6.80 -33.99
CA VAL A 37 -7.46 -5.97 -32.84
C VAL A 37 -6.16 -6.51 -32.25
N ARG A 38 -5.07 -5.77 -32.47
CA ARG A 38 -3.70 -6.07 -32.03
C ARG A 38 -2.90 -4.80 -31.80
N SER A 39 -1.84 -4.93 -31.01
CA SER A 39 -0.83 -3.88 -30.81
C SER A 39 -0.09 -3.58 -32.12
N THR A 40 0.57 -2.41 -32.19
CA THR A 40 1.28 -1.96 -33.39
C THR A 40 2.42 -2.89 -33.81
N THR A 41 3.11 -3.49 -32.86
CA THR A 41 4.20 -4.45 -33.11
C THR A 41 3.85 -5.82 -32.56
N LEU A 42 4.40 -6.85 -33.21
CA LEU A 42 4.30 -8.25 -32.75
C LEU A 42 4.83 -8.40 -31.32
N SER A 43 5.98 -7.80 -31.03
CA SER A 43 6.60 -7.86 -29.70
C SER A 43 5.67 -7.31 -28.61
N ASN A 44 5.07 -6.13 -28.85
CA ASN A 44 4.14 -5.52 -27.91
C ASN A 44 2.89 -6.39 -27.75
N ASP A 45 2.36 -6.98 -28.83
CA ASP A 45 1.15 -7.78 -28.73
C ASP A 45 1.37 -9.08 -27.93
N VAL A 46 2.52 -9.74 -28.16
CA VAL A 46 2.99 -10.92 -27.40
C VAL A 46 3.21 -10.58 -25.94
N TYR A 47 3.96 -9.51 -25.65
CA TYR A 47 4.23 -9.03 -24.30
C TYR A 47 2.93 -8.71 -23.55
N ASN A 48 2.02 -7.97 -24.19
CA ASN A 48 0.73 -7.63 -23.61
C ASN A 48 -0.13 -8.87 -23.34
N ALA A 49 -0.07 -9.91 -24.20
CA ALA A 49 -0.78 -11.17 -23.95
C ALA A 49 -0.19 -11.94 -22.76
N ALA A 50 1.13 -12.00 -22.66
CA ALA A 50 1.83 -12.61 -21.53
C ALA A 50 1.48 -11.92 -20.21
N ILE A 51 1.54 -10.58 -20.17
CA ILE A 51 1.18 -9.79 -18.98
C ILE A 51 -0.28 -9.95 -18.61
N ARG A 52 -1.21 -9.86 -19.58
CA ARG A 52 -2.63 -10.08 -19.30
C ARG A 52 -2.88 -11.47 -18.71
N CYS A 53 -2.21 -12.48 -19.24
CA CYS A 53 -2.29 -13.83 -18.70
C CYS A 53 -1.76 -13.90 -17.25
N ALA A 54 -0.62 -13.27 -16.98
CA ALA A 54 -0.03 -13.22 -15.64
C ALA A 54 -0.97 -12.54 -14.64
N ILE A 55 -1.44 -11.32 -14.95
CA ILE A 55 -2.33 -10.54 -14.08
C ILE A 55 -3.65 -11.27 -13.82
N HIS A 56 -4.21 -11.95 -14.82
CA HIS A 56 -5.48 -12.65 -14.69
C HIS A 56 -5.39 -13.95 -13.90
N ARG A 57 -4.21 -14.58 -13.83
CA ARG A 57 -4.05 -15.92 -13.24
C ARG A 57 -3.25 -15.96 -11.95
N ILE A 58 -2.47 -14.92 -11.65
CA ILE A 58 -1.72 -14.88 -10.40
C ILE A 58 -2.70 -14.83 -9.21
N THR A 59 -2.48 -15.72 -8.26
CA THR A 59 -3.32 -15.82 -7.06
C THR A 59 -2.79 -14.91 -5.95
N ILE A 60 -3.62 -14.58 -4.96
CA ILE A 60 -3.20 -13.81 -3.77
C ILE A 60 -2.02 -14.50 -3.08
N ALA A 61 -2.04 -15.83 -2.95
CA ALA A 61 -0.98 -16.57 -2.30
C ALA A 61 0.35 -16.52 -3.09
N GLN A 62 0.32 -16.65 -4.41
CA GLN A 62 1.51 -16.44 -5.25
C GLN A 62 2.02 -15.00 -5.17
N SER A 63 1.13 -14.01 -5.18
CA SER A 63 1.53 -12.61 -5.03
C SER A 63 2.18 -12.37 -3.66
N ARG A 64 1.59 -12.84 -2.56
CA ARG A 64 2.17 -12.75 -1.21
C ARG A 64 3.44 -13.58 -1.01
N TYR A 65 3.70 -14.57 -1.86
CA TYR A 65 5.00 -15.24 -1.88
C TYR A 65 6.09 -14.35 -2.50
N LEU A 66 5.74 -13.56 -3.51
CA LEU A 66 6.67 -12.64 -4.18
C LEU A 66 6.87 -11.33 -3.39
N TYR A 67 5.86 -10.91 -2.63
CA TYR A 67 5.87 -9.66 -1.87
C TYR A 67 5.82 -9.93 -0.37
N SER A 68 6.78 -9.39 0.38
CA SER A 68 6.77 -9.43 1.83
C SER A 68 5.65 -8.59 2.44
N GLY A 69 5.31 -8.86 3.71
CA GLY A 69 4.40 -8.04 4.48
C GLY A 69 4.98 -6.66 4.80
N ALA A 70 4.12 -5.72 5.23
CA ALA A 70 4.53 -4.35 5.52
C ALA A 70 5.64 -4.29 6.59
N SER A 71 5.49 -5.05 7.69
CA SER A 71 6.47 -5.11 8.78
C SER A 71 7.82 -5.65 8.31
N GLU A 72 7.80 -6.73 7.53
CA GLU A 72 9.01 -7.37 7.00
C GLU A 72 9.75 -6.44 6.05
N SER A 73 9.03 -5.80 5.13
CA SER A 73 9.59 -4.81 4.20
C SER A 73 10.16 -3.59 4.92
N TYR A 74 9.48 -3.10 5.96
CA TYR A 74 9.95 -1.98 6.78
C TYR A 74 11.22 -2.34 7.56
N LEU A 75 11.22 -3.47 8.26
CA LEU A 75 12.39 -3.94 9.01
C LEU A 75 13.59 -4.21 8.10
N ALA A 76 13.37 -4.75 6.90
CA ALA A 76 14.39 -4.92 5.89
C ALA A 76 14.97 -3.57 5.42
N HIS A 77 14.12 -2.56 5.22
CA HIS A 77 14.55 -1.19 4.94
C HIS A 77 15.40 -0.62 6.09
N CYS A 78 14.91 -0.68 7.33
CA CYS A 78 15.62 -0.18 8.50
C CYS A 78 17.00 -0.83 8.66
N LYS A 79 17.08 -2.15 8.49
CA LYS A 79 18.34 -2.90 8.52
C LYS A 79 19.29 -2.45 7.40
N LYS A 80 18.79 -2.32 6.17
CA LYS A 80 19.58 -1.86 5.01
C LYS A 80 20.11 -0.44 5.19
N ALA A 81 19.29 0.44 5.74
CA ALA A 81 19.63 1.85 5.98
C ALA A 81 20.39 2.08 7.31
N ASN A 82 20.59 1.04 8.11
CA ASN A 82 21.19 1.11 9.45
C ASN A 82 20.51 2.14 10.37
N ILE A 83 19.18 2.14 10.38
CA ILE A 83 18.35 2.99 11.24
C ILE A 83 17.53 2.13 12.21
N ALA A 84 17.27 2.68 13.41
CA ALA A 84 16.39 2.03 14.37
C ALA A 84 14.94 2.05 13.86
N PRO A 85 14.21 0.91 13.86
CA PRO A 85 12.80 0.88 13.54
C PRO A 85 11.98 1.73 14.51
N GLN A 86 11.06 2.53 13.98
CA GLN A 86 10.12 3.35 14.73
C GLN A 86 8.70 2.89 14.46
N THR A 87 8.34 1.76 15.05
CA THR A 87 6.98 1.20 14.98
C THR A 87 6.12 1.81 16.08
N VAL A 88 4.90 2.21 15.71
CA VAL A 88 3.84 2.53 16.65
C VAL A 88 2.71 1.53 16.47
N GLU A 89 2.23 0.99 17.59
CA GLU A 89 1.05 0.15 17.60
C GLU A 89 -0.13 1.03 18.05
N VAL A 90 -1.07 1.26 17.14
CA VAL A 90 -2.25 2.07 17.40
C VAL A 90 -3.38 1.15 17.83
N GLU A 91 -3.84 1.31 19.07
CA GLU A 91 -4.99 0.56 19.59
C GLU A 91 -6.31 1.25 19.19
N GLY A 92 -7.27 0.45 18.72
CA GLY A 92 -8.63 0.89 18.45
C GLY A 92 -9.64 -0.25 18.49
N GLU A 93 -10.88 0.03 18.10
CA GLU A 93 -11.99 -0.92 18.19
C GLU A 93 -11.81 -2.19 17.34
N CYS A 94 -11.00 -2.14 16.28
CA CYS A 94 -10.69 -3.30 15.44
C CYS A 94 -9.39 -4.01 15.84
N GLY A 95 -8.80 -3.66 16.98
CA GLY A 95 -7.57 -4.25 17.51
C GLY A 95 -6.35 -3.33 17.38
N LYS A 96 -5.18 -3.96 17.26
CA LYS A 96 -3.88 -3.29 17.17
C LYS A 96 -3.50 -3.12 15.71
N ILE A 97 -3.23 -1.88 15.30
CA ILE A 97 -2.79 -1.53 13.95
C ILE A 97 -1.33 -1.08 14.02
N ASP A 98 -0.47 -1.81 13.33
CA ASP A 98 0.90 -1.37 13.14
C ASP A 98 0.95 -0.16 12.21
N ALA A 99 1.72 0.84 12.60
CA ALA A 99 2.14 1.91 11.70
C ALA A 99 3.64 2.20 11.90
N TYR A 100 4.30 2.64 10.84
CA TYR A 100 5.74 2.80 10.80
C TYR A 100 6.10 4.25 10.50
N TRP A 101 6.88 4.87 11.38
CA TRP A 101 7.45 6.18 11.11
C TRP A 101 8.62 6.05 10.14
N ILE A 102 8.64 6.95 9.16
CA ILE A 102 9.76 7.16 8.24
C ILE A 102 10.15 8.63 8.37
N GLY A 103 11.43 8.89 8.61
CA GLY A 103 11.93 10.23 8.96
C GLY A 103 11.67 10.59 10.42
N ASN A 104 11.46 11.88 10.71
CA ASN A 104 11.27 12.37 12.08
C ASN A 104 9.79 12.27 12.51
N PRO A 105 9.43 11.49 13.55
CA PRO A 105 8.06 11.44 14.09
C PRO A 105 7.54 12.78 14.63
N ASP A 106 8.45 13.68 15.03
CA ASP A 106 8.16 15.01 15.57
C ASP A 106 8.16 16.10 14.49
N ALA A 107 8.18 15.72 13.20
CA ALA A 107 8.12 16.67 12.10
C ALA A 107 6.87 17.58 12.18
N GLU A 108 6.93 18.84 11.71
CA GLU A 108 5.79 19.75 11.77
C GLU A 108 4.59 19.22 10.96
N THR A 109 4.86 18.69 9.77
CA THR A 109 3.85 18.10 8.88
C THR A 109 4.00 16.59 8.80
N VAL A 110 2.89 15.86 8.81
CA VAL A 110 2.89 14.39 8.69
C VAL A 110 2.08 13.95 7.49
N ILE A 111 2.67 13.09 6.67
CA ILE A 111 1.97 12.35 5.64
C ILE A 111 1.47 11.04 6.25
N LEU A 112 0.16 10.90 6.41
CA LEU A 112 -0.49 9.62 6.66
C LEU A 112 -0.55 8.87 5.32
N TYR A 113 0.30 7.84 5.19
CA TYR A 113 0.41 7.09 3.94
C TYR A 113 -0.31 5.75 4.01
N LEU A 114 -1.16 5.51 3.02
CA LEU A 114 -1.93 4.29 2.82
C LEU A 114 -1.38 3.59 1.58
N HIS A 115 -0.79 2.40 1.74
CA HIS A 115 -0.11 1.75 0.62
C HIS A 115 -1.06 1.04 -0.34
N GLY A 116 -0.60 0.80 -1.57
CA GLY A 116 -1.28 0.01 -2.58
C GLY A 116 -1.16 -1.50 -2.38
N GLY A 117 -1.45 -2.26 -3.43
CA GLY A 117 -1.43 -3.73 -3.38
C GLY A 117 -2.80 -4.38 -3.50
N GLY A 118 -3.79 -3.69 -4.07
CA GLY A 118 -5.13 -4.26 -4.30
C GLY A 118 -5.81 -4.75 -3.03
N TYR A 119 -5.47 -4.17 -1.87
CA TYR A 119 -5.83 -4.63 -0.53
C TYR A 119 -5.36 -6.04 -0.16
N THR A 120 -4.60 -6.73 -1.00
CA THR A 120 -4.28 -8.15 -0.83
C THR A 120 -2.79 -8.43 -0.65
N ILE A 121 -1.91 -7.49 -1.00
CA ILE A 121 -0.46 -7.60 -0.82
C ILE A 121 0.11 -6.40 -0.06
N GLY A 122 1.20 -6.65 0.67
CA GLY A 122 1.94 -5.60 1.36
C GLY A 122 2.87 -4.81 0.43
N PRO A 123 3.45 -3.71 0.92
CA PRO A 123 4.46 -2.94 0.20
C PRO A 123 5.76 -3.73 0.05
N SER A 124 6.52 -3.42 -1.00
CA SER A 124 7.92 -3.84 -1.09
C SER A 124 8.84 -2.85 -0.37
N THR A 125 10.06 -3.28 -0.02
CA THR A 125 11.11 -2.41 0.55
C THR A 125 11.37 -1.14 -0.28
N VAL A 126 11.11 -1.18 -1.59
CA VAL A 126 11.31 -0.04 -2.50
C VAL A 126 10.42 1.15 -2.12
N TYR A 127 9.22 0.92 -1.57
CA TYR A 127 8.34 2.02 -1.14
C TYR A 127 8.94 2.79 0.04
N PHE A 128 9.56 2.09 0.99
CA PHE A 128 10.26 2.71 2.11
C PHE A 128 11.52 3.45 1.65
N ASP A 129 12.30 2.87 0.73
CA ASP A 129 13.44 3.54 0.10
C ASP A 129 13.02 4.83 -0.62
N TYR A 130 11.90 4.80 -1.35
CA TYR A 130 11.33 5.95 -2.03
C TYR A 130 10.93 7.04 -1.04
N MET A 131 10.21 6.70 0.03
CA MET A 131 9.78 7.67 1.03
C MET A 131 10.94 8.30 1.78
N SER A 132 11.97 7.52 2.14
CA SER A 132 13.15 8.06 2.79
C SER A 132 13.88 9.08 1.90
N ARG A 133 13.93 8.84 0.57
CA ARG A 133 14.48 9.80 -0.39
C ARG A 133 13.58 11.04 -0.54
N LEU A 134 12.28 10.84 -0.68
CA LEU A 134 11.30 11.92 -0.75
C LEU A 134 11.41 12.83 0.49
N LEU A 135 11.53 12.24 1.68
CA LEU A 135 11.70 12.99 2.91
C LEU A 135 13.05 13.72 2.97
N ALA A 136 14.13 13.14 2.45
CA ALA A 136 15.40 13.84 2.36
C ALA A 136 15.30 15.09 1.47
N ASP A 137 14.61 14.98 0.33
CA ASP A 137 14.40 16.10 -0.59
C ASP A 137 13.47 17.17 0.01
N LEU A 138 12.36 16.76 0.65
CA LEU A 138 11.39 17.67 1.27
C LEU A 138 11.95 18.38 2.52
N ASN A 139 12.89 17.75 3.22
CA ASN A 139 13.53 18.27 4.42
C ASN A 139 14.91 18.89 4.16
N ASP A 140 15.29 19.12 2.90
CA ASP A 140 16.51 19.88 2.61
C ASP A 140 16.47 21.26 3.28
N ARG A 141 17.64 21.83 3.60
CA ARG A 141 17.84 23.02 4.44
C ARG A 141 17.10 24.29 3.97
N LYS A 142 16.55 24.28 2.75
CA LYS A 142 15.74 25.37 2.19
C LYS A 142 14.25 25.26 2.56
N SER A 143 13.80 24.10 3.02
CA SER A 143 12.41 23.87 3.40
C SER A 143 12.09 24.58 4.71
N ARG A 144 10.90 25.19 4.77
CA ARG A 144 10.42 25.92 5.95
C ARG A 144 9.79 25.02 7.00
N ARG A 145 9.38 23.80 6.62
CA ARG A 145 8.67 22.86 7.47
C ARG A 145 9.27 21.49 7.36
N SER A 146 9.46 20.83 8.50
CA SER A 146 9.84 19.43 8.51
C SER A 146 8.65 18.54 8.18
N VAL A 147 8.90 17.47 7.44
CA VAL A 147 7.91 16.48 7.00
C VAL A 147 8.33 15.09 7.48
N GLY A 148 7.39 14.33 8.01
CA GLY A 148 7.53 12.91 8.34
C GLY A 148 6.43 12.09 7.66
N VAL A 149 6.62 10.78 7.56
CA VAL A 149 5.58 9.87 7.06
C VAL A 149 5.20 8.89 8.16
N LEU A 150 3.89 8.74 8.40
CA LEU A 150 3.33 7.62 9.14
C LEU A 150 2.71 6.65 8.13
N PHE A 151 3.39 5.52 7.92
CA PHE A 151 2.97 4.47 7.00
C PHE A 151 2.03 3.48 7.71
N VAL A 152 0.82 3.28 7.21
CA VAL A 152 -0.17 2.41 7.87
C VAL A 152 -0.09 0.98 7.32
N ALA A 153 0.19 0.01 8.18
CA ALA A 153 0.14 -1.42 7.84
C ALA A 153 -1.27 -1.97 8.09
N TYR A 154 -2.24 -1.52 7.28
CA TYR A 154 -3.63 -1.94 7.40
C TYR A 154 -3.80 -3.44 7.06
N THR A 155 -4.85 -4.06 7.59
CA THR A 155 -5.19 -5.47 7.39
C THR A 155 -5.51 -5.76 5.94
N LEU A 156 -4.88 -6.79 5.38
CA LEU A 156 -5.10 -7.21 4.00
C LEU A 156 -6.31 -8.15 3.85
N ALA A 157 -6.97 -8.11 2.70
CA ALA A 157 -7.94 -9.10 2.27
C ALA A 157 -7.21 -10.39 1.85
N PRO A 158 -7.79 -11.57 2.11
CA PRO A 158 -9.16 -11.79 2.59
C PRO A 158 -9.35 -11.72 4.13
N GLU A 159 -8.28 -11.59 4.91
CA GLU A 159 -8.35 -11.58 6.38
C GLU A 159 -9.17 -10.42 6.93
N GLY A 160 -9.06 -9.24 6.29
CA GLY A 160 -9.95 -8.10 6.48
C GLY A 160 -10.59 -7.71 5.17
N THR A 161 -11.92 -7.61 5.15
CA THR A 161 -12.67 -7.11 4.00
C THR A 161 -13.27 -5.74 4.32
N HIS A 162 -13.76 -5.03 3.31
CA HIS A 162 -14.40 -3.72 3.51
C HIS A 162 -15.51 -3.82 4.58
N PRO A 163 -15.59 -2.89 5.56
CA PRO A 163 -14.83 -1.65 5.68
C PRO A 163 -13.60 -1.71 6.63
N THR A 164 -13.00 -2.86 6.89
CA THR A 164 -11.89 -3.02 7.87
C THR A 164 -10.75 -2.02 7.64
N GLN A 165 -10.23 -1.92 6.43
CA GLN A 165 -9.13 -1.00 6.11
C GLN A 165 -9.49 0.47 6.35
N LEU A 166 -10.76 0.82 6.11
CA LEU A 166 -11.26 2.17 6.37
C LEU A 166 -11.35 2.44 7.87
N ARG A 167 -11.78 1.47 8.69
CA ARG A 167 -11.78 1.58 10.16
C ARG A 167 -10.37 1.83 10.69
N GLU A 168 -9.41 1.05 10.22
CA GLU A 168 -8.01 1.17 10.64
C GLU A 168 -7.42 2.52 10.24
N ALA A 169 -7.69 2.99 9.01
CA ALA A 169 -7.25 4.30 8.57
C ALA A 169 -7.87 5.45 9.42
N VAL A 170 -9.14 5.34 9.79
CA VAL A 170 -9.81 6.28 10.71
C VAL A 170 -9.16 6.25 12.10
N ILE A 171 -8.87 5.07 12.63
CA ILE A 171 -8.23 4.91 13.94
C ILE A 171 -6.83 5.55 13.95
N VAL A 172 -6.02 5.32 12.91
CA VAL A 172 -4.67 5.90 12.83
C VAL A 172 -4.73 7.42 12.63
N LEU A 173 -5.67 7.93 11.83
CA LEU A 173 -5.89 9.38 11.71
C LEU A 173 -6.34 10.00 13.04
N SER A 174 -7.25 9.33 13.75
CA SER A 174 -7.69 9.76 15.09
C SER A 174 -6.53 9.75 16.09
N TYR A 175 -5.64 8.74 16.02
CA TYR A 175 -4.44 8.68 16.84
C TYR A 175 -3.52 9.90 16.59
N LEU A 176 -3.27 10.25 15.32
CA LEU A 176 -2.47 11.43 14.99
C LEU A 176 -3.07 12.70 15.62
N VAL A 177 -4.38 12.91 15.52
CA VAL A 177 -5.02 14.12 16.06
C VAL A 177 -5.09 14.11 17.59
N THR A 178 -5.53 13.00 18.19
CA THR A 178 -5.92 12.96 19.61
C THR A 178 -4.78 12.56 20.54
N LYS A 179 -3.84 11.73 20.09
CA LYS A 179 -2.74 11.21 20.92
C LYS A 179 -1.45 11.95 20.70
N THR A 180 -1.16 12.36 19.47
CA THR A 180 0.04 13.18 19.19
C THR A 180 -0.23 14.69 19.25
N GLY A 181 -1.50 15.10 19.37
CA GLY A 181 -1.92 16.50 19.52
C GLY A 181 -1.79 17.34 18.26
N ARG A 182 -1.58 16.71 17.10
CA ARG A 182 -1.40 17.39 15.82
C ARG A 182 -2.68 18.04 15.36
N SER A 183 -2.57 19.24 14.82
CA SER A 183 -3.69 19.87 14.13
C SER A 183 -4.01 19.08 12.87
N PRO A 184 -5.29 18.86 12.50
CA PRO A 184 -5.63 18.28 11.20
C PRO A 184 -4.98 19.02 10.02
N SER A 185 -4.75 20.34 10.15
CA SER A 185 -4.08 21.18 9.15
C SER A 185 -2.58 20.89 8.98
N GLU A 186 -2.01 19.99 9.77
CA GLU A 186 -0.61 19.53 9.70
C GLU A 186 -0.53 18.10 9.15
N ILE A 187 -1.68 17.48 8.85
CA ILE A 187 -1.77 16.11 8.37
C ILE A 187 -2.15 16.12 6.88
N LEU A 188 -1.31 15.47 6.08
CA LEU A 188 -1.52 15.17 4.68
C LEU A 188 -1.96 13.71 4.55
N ILE A 189 -2.98 13.42 3.75
CA ILE A 189 -3.35 12.03 3.42
C ILE A 189 -2.80 11.71 2.04
N SER A 190 -2.13 10.57 1.91
CA SER A 190 -1.64 10.09 0.62
C SER A 190 -1.72 8.57 0.51
N GLY A 191 -1.74 8.07 -0.72
CA GLY A 191 -1.69 6.64 -0.99
C GLY A 191 -1.70 6.32 -2.47
N ASP A 192 -1.19 5.15 -2.83
CA ASP A 192 -1.10 4.68 -4.22
C ASP A 192 -2.11 3.55 -4.50
N SER A 193 -2.63 3.44 -5.72
CA SER A 193 -3.49 2.31 -6.12
C SER A 193 -4.67 2.08 -5.14
N ALA A 194 -4.74 0.91 -4.48
CA ALA A 194 -5.72 0.61 -3.43
C ALA A 194 -5.60 1.57 -2.22
N GLY A 195 -4.40 2.02 -1.88
CA GLY A 195 -4.17 3.03 -0.86
C GLY A 195 -4.70 4.41 -1.25
N GLY A 196 -4.61 4.77 -2.53
CA GLY A 196 -5.25 5.98 -3.07
C GLY A 196 -6.78 5.89 -3.02
N ASN A 197 -7.35 4.72 -3.34
CA ASN A 197 -8.77 4.47 -3.11
C ASN A 197 -9.14 4.60 -1.63
N LEU A 198 -8.32 4.06 -0.72
CA LEU A 198 -8.55 4.16 0.72
C LEU A 198 -8.45 5.59 1.23
N ALA A 199 -7.52 6.39 0.69
CA ALA A 199 -7.40 7.81 1.00
C ALA A 199 -8.68 8.58 0.62
N ILE A 200 -9.23 8.33 -0.58
CA ILE A 200 -10.50 8.92 -1.02
C ILE A 200 -11.65 8.41 -0.14
N ALA A 201 -11.69 7.12 0.19
CA ALA A 201 -12.71 6.55 1.07
C ALA A 201 -12.68 7.17 2.47
N LEU A 202 -11.49 7.46 3.00
CA LEU A 202 -11.29 8.14 4.28
C LEU A 202 -11.81 9.59 4.23
N LEU A 203 -11.48 10.35 3.18
CA LEU A 203 -12.00 11.70 2.98
C LEU A 203 -13.54 11.70 2.83
N SER A 204 -14.06 10.77 2.04
CA SER A 204 -15.50 10.58 1.87
C SER A 204 -16.16 10.25 3.21
N HIS A 205 -15.57 9.38 4.03
CA HIS A 205 -16.07 9.05 5.35
C HIS A 205 -16.11 10.26 6.30
N ILE A 206 -15.11 11.15 6.23
CA ILE A 206 -15.08 12.38 7.05
C ILE A 206 -16.27 13.30 6.69
N LEU A 207 -16.63 13.40 5.41
CA LEU A 207 -17.72 14.24 4.92
C LEU A 207 -19.10 13.56 5.02
N HIS A 208 -19.12 12.25 4.81
CA HIS A 208 -20.29 11.38 4.69
C HIS A 208 -20.03 10.09 5.49
N PRO A 209 -20.24 10.11 6.83
CA PRO A 209 -19.89 8.99 7.69
C PRO A 209 -20.55 7.68 7.27
N HIS A 210 -19.71 6.69 7.00
CA HIS A 210 -20.13 5.31 6.76
C HIS A 210 -20.69 4.70 8.06
N PRO A 211 -21.89 4.08 8.05
CA PRO A 211 -22.57 3.65 9.28
C PRO A 211 -21.82 2.57 10.07
N GLY A 212 -21.00 1.78 9.39
CA GLY A 212 -20.17 0.73 10.00
C GLY A 212 -18.79 1.19 10.46
N VAL A 213 -18.48 2.49 10.48
CA VAL A 213 -17.18 3.04 10.87
C VAL A 213 -17.41 4.23 11.81
N VAL A 214 -16.65 4.33 12.90
CA VAL A 214 -16.78 5.44 13.85
C VAL A 214 -16.55 6.77 13.15
N ALA A 215 -17.52 7.69 13.27
CA ALA A 215 -17.44 9.00 12.65
C ALA A 215 -16.31 9.84 13.27
N LEU A 216 -15.40 10.33 12.42
CA LEU A 216 -14.32 11.21 12.83
C LEU A 216 -14.73 12.67 12.65
N LYS A 217 -14.87 13.41 13.76
CA LYS A 217 -15.11 14.86 13.72
C LYS A 217 -13.80 15.62 13.88
N LEU A 218 -13.30 16.17 12.77
CA LEU A 218 -12.11 17.02 12.78
C LEU A 218 -12.47 18.47 13.14
N GLN A 219 -11.71 19.08 14.04
CA GLN A 219 -11.92 20.49 14.44
C GLN A 219 -11.47 21.50 13.36
N ARG A 220 -10.66 21.05 12.39
CA ARG A 220 -10.15 21.82 11.25
C ARG A 220 -10.09 20.94 10.00
N ALA A 221 -10.02 21.57 8.83
CA ALA A 221 -9.73 20.86 7.58
C ALA A 221 -8.32 20.24 7.62
N LEU A 222 -8.15 19.15 6.88
CA LEU A 222 -6.85 18.54 6.63
C LEU A 222 -5.96 19.50 5.81
N ALA A 223 -4.64 19.32 5.89
CA ALA A 223 -3.69 20.18 5.18
C ALA A 223 -3.94 20.15 3.66
N VAL A 224 -3.86 18.95 3.06
CA VAL A 224 -4.09 18.61 1.65
C VAL A 224 -4.29 17.09 1.55
N ALA A 225 -4.98 16.60 0.52
CA ALA A 225 -4.93 15.20 0.10
C ALA A 225 -4.14 15.08 -1.21
N LEU A 226 -3.10 14.23 -1.23
CA LEU A 226 -2.23 14.00 -2.38
C LEU A 226 -2.35 12.54 -2.83
N LEU A 227 -3.00 12.32 -3.98
CA LEU A 227 -3.31 11.00 -4.54
C LEU A 227 -2.33 10.60 -5.65
#